data_AF-A0AAJ2BF70-F1
#
_entry.id   AF-A0AAJ2BF70-F1
#
_cell.length_a   1.000
_cell.length_b   1.000
_cell.length_c   1.000
_cell.angle_alpha   90.00
_cell.angle_beta   90.00
_cell.angle_gamma   90.00
#
_symmetry.space_group_name_H-M   'P 1'
#
loop_
_entity.id
_entity.type
_entity.pdbx_description
1 polymer ?
#
loop_
_entity_poly.entity_id
_entity_poly.type
_entity_poly.pdbx_seq_one_letter_code
_entity_poly.pdbx_strand_id
1 'polypeptide(L)'
;MTKTHPMTNSVSYLRLGHLVCVLATVAALQGCARDPQTTGAIPDDYRTRHPITLSEAQHSLDIPVSPADNKLPGEMADNVKGFVQNYVASSTSIVQMQVPTGSANAASASLIKRQIRSILTSSGIPANKIVEVPYGASPYGDAAPIRLSYVAVTAMTGQCGQWPEDLNSNTSSNKNWYNFGCASQSNLAAQIANPMDLVGPRGMSPIDAERRSVVLGKYRAGKNTATTND
;
A
#
# COMPACT_ATOMS: atom_id res chain seq x y z
N MET A 1 72.27 79.30 -28.18
CA MET A 1 70.87 79.45 -27.72
C MET A 1 70.00 78.55 -28.57
N THR A 2 69.83 77.28 -28.18
CA THR A 2 69.00 76.30 -28.90
C THR A 2 68.35 75.38 -27.87
N LYS A 3 67.02 75.34 -27.90
CA LYS A 3 66.12 74.70 -26.93
C LYS A 3 66.19 73.18 -27.00
N THR A 4 66.20 72.52 -25.85
CA THR A 4 65.82 71.11 -25.68
C THR A 4 64.29 71.00 -25.51
N HIS A 5 63.64 70.14 -26.29
CA HIS A 5 62.24 69.75 -26.09
C HIS A 5 62.16 68.38 -25.38
N PRO A 6 61.37 68.23 -24.30
CA PRO A 6 61.09 66.92 -23.72
C PRO A 6 59.96 66.23 -24.50
N MET A 7 60.15 64.95 -24.82
CA MET A 7 59.06 64.09 -25.29
C MET A 7 58.23 63.64 -24.08
N THR A 8 56.97 64.07 -24.02
CA THR A 8 55.98 63.61 -23.05
C THR A 8 55.35 62.30 -23.53
N ASN A 9 55.62 61.21 -22.81
CA ASN A 9 55.02 59.90 -23.07
C ASN A 9 53.60 59.86 -22.48
N SER A 10 52.60 60.26 -23.27
CA SER A 10 51.19 60.15 -22.88
C SER A 10 50.71 58.73 -23.12
N VAL A 11 50.93 57.84 -22.15
CA VAL A 11 50.32 56.51 -22.15
C VAL A 11 48.81 56.71 -21.94
N SER A 12 48.04 56.51 -22.99
CA SER A 12 46.60 56.79 -23.02
C SER A 12 45.83 55.95 -21.99
N TYR A 13 45.41 56.61 -20.91
CA TYR A 13 44.50 56.10 -19.88
C TYR A 13 43.20 55.47 -20.45
N LEU A 14 42.80 55.82 -21.69
CA LEU A 14 41.70 55.19 -22.40
C LEU A 14 41.91 53.68 -22.66
N ARG A 15 43.14 53.25 -22.97
CA ARG A 15 43.41 51.83 -23.29
C ARG A 15 43.35 50.94 -22.05
N LEU A 16 43.71 51.49 -20.88
CA LEU A 16 43.62 50.77 -19.61
C LEU A 16 42.17 50.58 -19.17
N GLY A 17 41.31 51.60 -19.38
CA GLY A 17 39.88 51.54 -19.04
C GLY A 17 39.11 50.48 -19.83
N HIS A 18 39.39 50.33 -21.13
CA HIS A 18 38.77 49.28 -21.95
C HIS A 18 39.17 47.87 -21.52
N LEU A 19 40.43 47.68 -21.11
CA LEU A 19 40.93 46.38 -20.67
C LEU A 19 40.30 45.94 -19.34
N VAL A 20 40.06 46.90 -18.42
CA VAL A 20 39.35 46.65 -17.16
C VAL A 20 37.88 46.31 -17.40
N CYS A 21 37.19 47.02 -18.30
CA CYS A 21 35.80 46.70 -18.65
C CYS A 21 35.67 45.31 -19.29
N VAL A 22 36.59 44.92 -20.17
CA VAL A 22 36.57 43.58 -20.79
C VAL A 22 36.86 42.48 -19.76
N LEU A 23 37.79 42.69 -18.84
CA LEU A 23 38.04 41.72 -17.77
C LEU A 23 36.85 41.60 -16.81
N ALA A 24 36.17 42.71 -16.50
CA ALA A 24 34.97 42.71 -15.67
C ALA A 24 33.79 41.98 -16.33
N THR A 25 33.60 42.14 -17.65
CA THR A 25 32.55 41.40 -18.37
C THR A 25 32.87 39.91 -18.47
N VAL A 26 34.13 39.52 -18.74
CA VAL A 26 34.52 38.10 -18.78
C VAL A 26 34.37 37.44 -17.39
N ALA A 27 34.68 38.14 -16.30
CA ALA A 27 34.45 37.62 -14.95
C ALA A 27 32.95 37.48 -14.62
N ALA A 28 32.10 38.37 -15.13
CA ALA A 28 30.64 38.28 -14.97
C ALA A 28 30.01 37.09 -15.74
N LEU A 29 30.66 36.61 -16.82
CA LEU A 29 30.20 35.42 -17.56
C LEU A 29 30.54 34.09 -16.89
N GLN A 30 31.42 34.05 -15.88
CA GLN A 30 31.78 32.80 -15.16
C GLN A 30 30.71 32.35 -14.13
N GLY A 31 29.56 33.03 -14.06
CA GLY A 31 28.50 32.75 -13.07
C GLY A 31 27.58 31.56 -13.41
N CYS A 32 27.59 31.05 -14.64
CA CYS A 32 26.62 30.06 -15.11
C CYS A 32 27.27 28.71 -15.46
N ALA A 33 27.89 28.04 -14.49
CA ALA A 33 28.18 26.60 -14.58
C ALA A 33 28.48 26.00 -13.20
N ARG A 34 27.52 26.06 -12.28
CA ARG A 34 27.46 25.10 -11.18
C ARG A 34 26.18 24.30 -11.35
N ASP A 35 26.29 23.19 -12.04
CA ASP A 35 25.27 22.15 -12.01
C ASP A 35 25.68 21.15 -10.93
N PRO A 36 25.16 21.23 -9.70
CA PRO A 36 25.30 20.13 -8.75
C PRO A 36 24.44 18.97 -9.27
N GLN A 37 24.96 18.22 -10.24
CA GLN A 37 24.46 16.92 -10.64
C GLN A 37 24.65 15.94 -9.47
N THR A 38 23.80 16.05 -8.46
CA THR A 38 23.66 15.05 -7.39
C THR A 38 22.66 14.00 -7.85
N THR A 39 22.98 13.25 -8.91
CA THR A 39 22.10 12.22 -9.49
C THR A 39 22.31 10.83 -8.87
N GLY A 40 22.98 10.74 -7.72
CA GLY A 40 23.33 9.45 -7.08
C GLY A 40 22.85 9.24 -5.64
N ALA A 41 22.20 10.22 -5.00
CA ALA A 41 21.58 9.97 -3.70
C ALA A 41 20.26 9.23 -3.94
N ILE A 42 20.06 8.07 -3.28
CA ILE A 42 18.75 7.42 -3.15
C ILE A 42 17.74 8.54 -2.94
N PRO A 43 16.83 8.81 -3.90
CA PRO A 43 15.90 9.90 -3.73
C PRO A 43 15.10 9.62 -2.45
N ASP A 44 14.95 10.62 -1.59
CA ASP A 44 13.94 10.60 -0.53
C ASP A 44 12.57 10.58 -1.21
N ASP A 45 12.22 9.40 -1.70
CA ASP A 45 11.03 9.15 -2.48
C ASP A 45 9.94 8.60 -1.56
N TYR A 46 8.71 8.60 -2.05
CA TYR A 46 7.56 8.14 -1.28
C TYR A 46 7.71 6.70 -0.78
N ARG A 47 8.55 5.87 -1.41
CA ARG A 47 8.79 4.48 -1.02
C ARG A 47 9.57 4.36 0.30
N THR A 48 10.50 5.27 0.55
CA THR A 48 11.27 5.31 1.81
C THR A 48 10.49 6.04 2.91
N ARG A 49 9.72 7.07 2.55
CA ARG A 49 8.88 7.83 3.51
C ARG A 49 7.61 7.11 3.93
N HIS A 50 6.95 6.44 2.98
CA HIS A 50 5.69 5.70 3.17
C HIS A 50 5.88 4.24 2.79
N PRO A 51 6.76 3.49 3.47
CA PRO A 51 7.00 2.09 3.16
C PRO A 51 5.75 1.27 3.45
N ILE A 52 5.49 0.27 2.60
CA ILE A 52 4.52 -0.78 2.91
C ILE A 52 5.24 -1.78 3.81
N THR A 53 4.76 -1.91 5.03
CA THR A 53 5.29 -2.83 6.04
C THR A 53 4.33 -3.98 6.26
N LEU A 54 4.85 -5.09 6.76
CA LEU A 54 4.07 -6.25 7.12
C LEU A 54 3.89 -6.28 8.64
N SER A 55 2.64 -6.35 9.09
CA SER A 55 2.29 -6.46 10.50
C SER A 55 1.09 -7.37 10.69
N GLU A 56 0.96 -7.95 11.88
CA GLU A 56 -0.23 -8.70 12.24
C GLU A 56 -1.39 -7.75 12.52
N ALA A 57 -2.52 -7.99 11.87
CA ALA A 57 -3.76 -7.25 12.09
C ALA A 57 -4.92 -8.21 12.33
N GLN A 58 -5.89 -7.75 13.14
CA GLN A 58 -7.13 -8.47 13.34
C GLN A 58 -8.08 -8.21 12.16
N HIS A 59 -8.56 -9.28 11.55
CA HIS A 59 -9.64 -9.26 10.57
C HIS A 59 -10.93 -9.66 11.27
N SER A 60 -11.99 -8.87 11.13
CA SER A 60 -13.27 -9.12 11.80
C SER A 60 -14.46 -9.06 10.84
N LEU A 61 -15.50 -9.81 11.17
CA LEU A 61 -16.80 -9.76 10.53
C LEU A 61 -17.89 -9.74 11.61
N ASP A 62 -18.67 -8.66 11.63
CA ASP A 62 -19.82 -8.52 12.52
C ASP A 62 -21.09 -8.98 11.80
N ILE A 63 -21.75 -9.96 12.42
CA ILE A 63 -22.98 -10.58 11.92
C ILE A 63 -24.13 -10.04 12.76
N PRO A 64 -24.91 -9.07 12.25
CA PRO A 64 -26.11 -8.62 12.92
C PRO A 64 -27.11 -9.79 13.08
N VAL A 65 -27.76 -9.82 14.25
CA VAL A 65 -28.77 -10.81 14.60
C VAL A 65 -29.97 -10.08 15.18
N SER A 66 -31.13 -10.21 14.55
CA SER A 66 -32.38 -9.70 15.11
C SER A 66 -32.86 -10.59 16.26
N PRO A 67 -33.53 -10.03 17.29
CA PRO A 67 -34.20 -10.84 18.31
C PRO A 67 -35.21 -11.85 17.74
N ALA A 68 -35.76 -11.61 16.56
CA ALA A 68 -36.72 -12.51 15.90
C ALA A 68 -36.08 -13.56 15.00
N ASP A 69 -34.76 -13.53 14.78
CA ASP A 69 -34.11 -14.44 13.85
C ASP A 69 -34.00 -15.86 14.43
N ASN A 70 -34.41 -16.85 13.64
CA ASN A 70 -34.23 -18.26 13.93
C ASN A 70 -33.26 -18.97 12.96
N LYS A 71 -32.88 -18.28 11.88
CA LYS A 71 -32.02 -18.79 10.81
C LYS A 71 -31.07 -17.70 10.33
N LEU A 72 -29.84 -18.08 10.01
CA LEU A 72 -28.89 -17.19 9.36
C LEU A 72 -29.39 -16.90 7.92
N PRO A 73 -29.61 -15.62 7.54
CA PRO A 73 -29.97 -15.26 6.18
C PRO A 73 -28.92 -15.73 5.16
N GLY A 74 -29.34 -16.03 3.93
CA GLY A 74 -28.44 -16.53 2.88
C GLY A 74 -27.28 -15.57 2.59
N GLU A 75 -27.57 -14.28 2.46
CA GLU A 75 -26.55 -13.23 2.25
C GLU A 75 -25.52 -13.20 3.38
N MET A 76 -25.96 -13.38 4.62
CA MET A 76 -25.06 -13.42 5.77
C MET A 76 -24.22 -14.70 5.77
N ALA A 77 -24.80 -15.84 5.36
CA ALA A 77 -24.07 -17.07 5.19
C ALA A 77 -22.98 -16.92 4.11
N ASP A 78 -23.23 -16.17 3.04
CA ASP A 78 -22.24 -15.90 2.00
C ASP A 78 -21.12 -14.96 2.48
N ASN A 79 -21.44 -13.96 3.31
CA ASN A 79 -20.42 -13.16 3.99
C ASN A 79 -19.52 -14.00 4.89
N VAL A 80 -20.09 -14.96 5.64
CA VAL A 80 -19.31 -15.91 6.46
C VAL A 80 -18.42 -16.78 5.58
N LYS A 81 -18.90 -17.27 4.43
CA LYS A 81 -18.05 -18.03 3.49
C LYS A 81 -16.90 -17.17 2.94
N GLY A 82 -17.15 -15.91 2.59
CA GLY A 82 -16.12 -14.98 2.15
C GLY A 82 -15.06 -14.73 3.23
N PHE A 83 -15.48 -14.61 4.48
CA PHE A 83 -14.58 -14.54 5.63
C PHE A 83 -13.70 -15.79 5.75
N VAL A 84 -14.26 -16.99 5.57
CA VAL A 84 -13.49 -18.25 5.59
C VAL A 84 -12.51 -18.32 4.43
N GLN A 85 -12.90 -17.90 3.22
CA GLN A 85 -12.02 -17.87 2.05
C GLN A 85 -10.79 -17.00 2.32
N ASN A 86 -10.99 -15.82 2.91
CA ASN A 86 -9.90 -14.93 3.31
C ASN A 86 -9.03 -15.56 4.41
N TYR A 87 -9.63 -16.21 5.41
CA TYR A 87 -8.90 -16.93 6.46
C TYR A 87 -7.99 -18.01 5.88
N VAL A 88 -8.53 -18.91 5.04
CA VAL A 88 -7.77 -20.02 4.45
C VAL A 88 -6.61 -19.52 3.58
N ALA A 89 -6.77 -18.36 2.93
CA ALA A 89 -5.75 -17.76 2.09
C ALA A 89 -4.65 -17.01 2.88
N SER A 90 -4.97 -16.48 4.07
CA SER A 90 -4.12 -15.50 4.76
C SER A 90 -3.67 -15.90 6.18
N SER A 91 -4.27 -16.93 6.78
CA SER A 91 -4.02 -17.28 8.17
C SER A 91 -4.23 -18.74 8.53
N THR A 92 -3.55 -19.18 9.60
CA THR A 92 -3.77 -20.46 10.29
C THR A 92 -4.02 -20.25 11.79
N SER A 93 -4.33 -19.01 12.19
CA SER A 93 -4.58 -18.64 13.59
C SER A 93 -5.92 -19.18 14.09
N ILE A 94 -6.21 -19.00 15.38
CA ILE A 94 -7.54 -19.33 15.91
C ILE A 94 -8.57 -18.33 15.38
N VAL A 95 -9.76 -18.82 15.07
CA VAL A 95 -10.91 -17.99 14.79
C VAL A 95 -11.73 -17.85 16.05
N GLN A 96 -11.85 -16.62 16.53
CA GLN A 96 -12.68 -16.30 17.67
C GLN A 96 -14.10 -15.97 17.19
N MET A 97 -15.10 -16.61 17.79
CA MET A 97 -16.52 -16.30 17.60
C MET A 97 -17.05 -15.72 18.91
N GLN A 98 -17.19 -14.40 18.95
CA GLN A 98 -17.75 -13.70 20.10
C GLN A 98 -19.27 -13.67 20.02
N VAL A 99 -19.93 -14.15 21.07
CA VAL A 99 -21.39 -14.27 21.12
C VAL A 99 -21.94 -13.37 22.22
N PRO A 100 -22.93 -12.51 21.93
CA PRO A 100 -23.49 -11.61 22.94
C PRO A 100 -24.28 -12.37 23.99
N THR A 101 -24.21 -11.88 25.21
CA THR A 101 -25.00 -12.36 26.37
C THR A 101 -25.65 -11.16 27.06
N GLY A 102 -26.84 -11.36 27.62
CA GLY A 102 -27.58 -10.31 28.34
C GLY A 102 -28.36 -9.32 27.48
N SER A 103 -28.18 -9.31 26.15
CA SER A 103 -28.98 -8.51 25.21
C SER A 103 -30.32 -9.17 24.84
N ALA A 104 -31.26 -8.38 24.33
CA ALA A 104 -32.56 -8.87 23.86
C ALA A 104 -32.48 -9.96 22.78
N ASN A 105 -31.40 -9.98 21.98
CA ASN A 105 -31.18 -10.96 20.92
C ASN A 105 -30.28 -12.15 21.34
N ALA A 106 -29.90 -12.27 22.62
CA ALA A 106 -28.96 -13.30 23.08
C ALA A 106 -29.44 -14.75 22.80
N ALA A 107 -30.76 -14.98 22.91
CA ALA A 107 -31.36 -16.28 22.58
C ALA A 107 -31.16 -16.62 21.09
N SER A 108 -31.51 -15.69 20.21
CA SER A 108 -31.39 -15.81 18.75
C SER A 108 -29.93 -15.94 18.32
N ALA A 109 -29.03 -15.15 18.91
CA ALA A 109 -27.59 -15.28 18.69
C ALA A 109 -27.06 -16.67 19.09
N SER A 110 -27.57 -17.24 20.18
CA SER A 110 -27.22 -18.60 20.62
C SER A 110 -27.73 -19.70 19.69
N LEU A 111 -28.82 -19.46 18.93
CA LEU A 111 -29.29 -20.36 17.87
C LEU A 111 -28.43 -20.23 16.62
N ILE A 112 -28.19 -18.99 16.17
CA ILE A 112 -27.48 -18.68 14.93
C ILE A 112 -26.00 -19.06 15.01
N LYS A 113 -25.35 -18.93 16.17
CA LYS A 113 -23.93 -19.33 16.33
C LYS A 113 -23.66 -20.77 15.89
N ARG A 114 -24.64 -21.69 16.05
CA ARG A 114 -24.49 -23.10 15.62
C ARG A 114 -24.45 -23.22 14.09
N GLN A 115 -25.26 -22.42 13.41
CA GLN A 115 -25.28 -22.36 11.95
C GLN A 115 -23.98 -21.74 11.41
N ILE A 116 -23.52 -20.65 12.03
CA ILE A 116 -22.23 -20.03 11.71
C ILE A 116 -21.10 -21.06 11.90
N ARG A 117 -21.03 -21.72 13.07
CA ARG A 117 -20.02 -22.75 13.34
C ARG A 117 -20.02 -23.86 12.28
N SER A 118 -21.20 -24.33 11.88
CA SER A 118 -21.32 -25.33 10.82
C SER A 118 -20.74 -24.85 9.49
N ILE A 119 -21.00 -23.59 9.11
CA ILE A 119 -20.46 -22.99 7.88
C ILE A 119 -18.94 -22.85 7.99
N LEU A 120 -18.42 -22.37 9.12
CA LEU A 120 -16.97 -22.24 9.33
C LEU A 120 -16.27 -23.60 9.13
N THR A 121 -16.81 -24.67 9.73
CA THR A 121 -16.21 -26.00 9.62
C THR A 121 -16.38 -26.62 8.23
N SER A 122 -17.55 -26.48 7.60
CA SER A 122 -17.78 -27.04 6.27
C SER A 122 -16.99 -26.31 5.18
N SER A 123 -16.60 -25.07 5.43
CA SER A 123 -15.91 -24.21 4.46
C SER A 123 -14.38 -24.22 4.61
N GLY A 124 -13.84 -24.99 5.56
CA GLY A 124 -12.41 -25.29 5.65
C GLY A 124 -11.71 -24.93 6.96
N ILE A 125 -12.41 -24.35 7.94
CA ILE A 125 -11.80 -24.06 9.25
C ILE A 125 -11.86 -25.31 10.15
N PRO A 126 -10.72 -25.85 10.62
CA PRO A 126 -10.74 -26.97 11.55
C PRO A 126 -11.53 -26.65 12.83
N ALA A 127 -12.36 -27.60 13.29
CA ALA A 127 -13.23 -27.37 14.44
C ALA A 127 -12.48 -27.02 15.74
N ASN A 128 -11.23 -27.49 15.89
CA ASN A 128 -10.33 -27.20 17.01
C ASN A 128 -9.69 -25.80 16.94
N LYS A 129 -9.84 -25.07 15.83
CA LYS A 129 -9.37 -23.69 15.65
C LYS A 129 -10.46 -22.66 15.94
N ILE A 130 -11.70 -23.09 16.18
CA ILE A 130 -12.84 -22.20 16.45
C ILE A 130 -13.05 -22.08 17.96
N VAL A 131 -12.79 -20.89 18.51
CA VAL A 131 -12.96 -20.58 19.92
C VAL A 131 -14.19 -19.70 20.11
N GLU A 132 -15.17 -20.18 20.87
CA GLU A 132 -16.36 -19.39 21.20
C GLU A 132 -16.12 -18.61 22.50
N VAL A 133 -16.38 -17.31 22.49
CA VAL A 133 -16.21 -16.46 23.67
C VAL A 133 -17.48 -15.65 23.91
N PRO A 134 -18.15 -15.78 25.07
CA PRO A 134 -19.26 -14.90 25.40
C PRO A 134 -18.75 -13.48 25.69
N TYR A 135 -19.52 -12.46 25.32
CA TYR A 135 -19.28 -11.10 25.77
C TYR A 135 -20.56 -10.48 26.32
N GLY A 136 -20.42 -9.58 27.30
CA GLY A 136 -21.55 -8.87 27.89
C GLY A 136 -22.07 -7.79 26.96
N ALA A 137 -23.35 -7.86 26.61
CA ALA A 137 -24.05 -6.84 25.83
C ALA A 137 -25.12 -6.16 26.69
N SER A 138 -25.41 -4.89 26.41
CA SER A 138 -26.41 -4.12 27.17
C SER A 138 -27.82 -4.71 26.99
N PRO A 139 -28.59 -4.94 28.07
CA PRO A 139 -29.98 -5.40 27.97
C PRO A 139 -30.92 -4.38 27.29
N TYR A 140 -30.57 -3.10 27.33
CA TYR A 140 -31.35 -1.99 26.81
C TYR A 140 -30.70 -1.34 25.57
N GLY A 141 -29.71 -2.01 24.97
CA GLY A 141 -29.00 -1.54 23.78
C GLY A 141 -29.51 -2.15 22.48
N ASP A 142 -28.92 -1.70 21.37
CA ASP A 142 -29.16 -2.26 20.04
C ASP A 142 -28.82 -3.75 19.98
N ALA A 143 -29.41 -4.43 19.00
CA ALA A 143 -29.18 -5.85 18.77
C ALA A 143 -27.69 -6.15 18.57
N ALA A 144 -27.07 -6.76 19.58
CA ALA A 144 -25.64 -6.99 19.62
C ALA A 144 -25.22 -8.06 18.59
N PRO A 145 -24.20 -7.83 17.73
CA PRO A 145 -23.84 -8.76 16.68
C PRO A 145 -23.04 -9.97 17.19
N ILE A 146 -23.00 -11.04 16.41
CA ILE A 146 -21.97 -12.08 16.57
C ILE A 146 -20.72 -11.61 15.85
N ARG A 147 -19.58 -11.51 16.54
CA ARG A 147 -18.31 -11.07 15.94
C ARG A 147 -17.41 -12.26 15.67
N LEU A 148 -17.03 -12.43 14.42
CA LEU A 148 -15.97 -13.35 14.02
C LEU A 148 -14.67 -12.57 13.91
N SER A 149 -13.55 -13.14 14.38
CA SER A 149 -12.24 -12.53 14.17
C SER A 149 -11.11 -13.54 14.08
N TYR A 150 -10.07 -13.20 13.34
CA TYR A 150 -8.78 -13.91 13.32
C TYR A 150 -7.64 -12.90 13.13
N VAL A 151 -6.41 -13.35 13.39
CA VAL A 151 -5.20 -12.54 13.16
C VAL A 151 -4.49 -13.04 11.92
N ALA A 152 -4.07 -12.14 11.04
CA ALA A 152 -3.29 -12.45 9.86
C ALA A 152 -2.23 -11.36 9.60
N VAL A 153 -1.14 -11.76 8.95
CA VAL A 153 -0.18 -10.80 8.41
C VAL A 153 -0.89 -9.97 7.35
N THR A 154 -0.77 -8.65 7.43
CA THR A 154 -1.43 -7.67 6.57
C THR A 154 -0.40 -6.64 6.10
N ALA A 155 -0.53 -6.18 4.86
CA ALA A 155 0.27 -5.08 4.35
C ALA A 155 -0.34 -3.76 4.83
N MET A 156 0.46 -2.91 5.49
CA MET A 156 0.01 -1.65 6.07
C MET A 156 1.02 -0.54 5.78
N THR A 157 0.60 0.71 5.89
CA THR A 157 1.49 1.87 5.82
C THR A 157 1.40 2.69 7.10
N GLY A 158 2.33 3.62 7.29
CA GLY A 158 2.19 4.65 8.31
C GLY A 158 0.97 5.54 8.09
N GLN A 159 0.64 6.35 9.10
CA GLN A 159 -0.45 7.32 9.03
C GLN A 159 -0.13 8.43 8.00
N CYS A 160 -1.03 8.63 7.04
CA CYS A 160 -0.96 9.77 6.12
C CYS A 160 -1.40 11.09 6.78
N GLY A 161 -0.98 12.22 6.19
CA GLY A 161 -1.46 13.56 6.58
C GLY A 161 -0.53 14.31 7.52
N GLN A 162 0.76 13.99 7.51
CA GLN A 162 1.78 14.70 8.27
C GLN A 162 2.35 15.85 7.42
N TRP A 163 2.39 17.06 7.95
CA TRP A 163 2.87 18.25 7.23
C TRP A 163 4.02 18.91 8.00
N PRO A 164 5.23 18.31 7.98
CA PRO A 164 6.38 18.85 8.71
C PRO A 164 6.94 20.14 8.09
N GLU A 165 6.63 20.40 6.82
CA GLU A 165 7.01 21.59 6.08
C GLU A 165 5.85 22.07 5.21
N ASP A 166 5.79 23.38 4.94
CA ASP A 166 4.80 23.98 4.05
C ASP A 166 5.05 23.55 2.59
N LEU A 167 4.00 23.35 1.80
CA LEU A 167 4.14 22.96 0.38
C LEU A 167 4.91 23.98 -0.46
N ASN A 168 4.92 25.25 -0.03
CA ASN A 168 5.63 26.33 -0.70
C ASN A 168 7.11 26.41 -0.31
N SER A 169 7.56 25.57 0.64
CA SER A 169 8.98 25.48 0.99
C SER A 169 9.75 24.68 -0.07
N ASN A 170 10.96 25.11 -0.39
CA ASN A 170 11.92 24.37 -1.22
C ASN A 170 11.45 23.95 -2.65
N THR A 171 10.51 24.69 -3.25
CA THR A 171 9.96 24.42 -4.59
C THR A 171 10.98 24.48 -5.72
N SER A 172 12.10 25.18 -5.53
CA SER A 172 13.21 25.27 -6.51
C SER A 172 14.02 23.97 -6.66
N SER A 173 13.87 23.03 -5.73
CA SER A 173 14.67 21.80 -5.69
C SER A 173 14.05 20.61 -6.44
N ASN A 174 12.85 20.76 -7.01
CA ASN A 174 12.10 19.72 -7.72
C ASN A 174 12.01 18.40 -6.94
N LYS A 175 11.74 18.47 -5.63
CA LYS A 175 11.59 17.32 -4.75
C LYS A 175 10.12 17.00 -4.51
N ASN A 176 9.83 15.72 -4.27
CA ASN A 176 8.53 15.27 -3.82
C ASN A 176 8.24 15.84 -2.43
N TRP A 177 7.10 16.51 -2.26
CA TRP A 177 6.60 16.97 -0.96
C TRP A 177 6.30 15.79 -0.02
N TYR A 178 6.25 16.04 1.30
CA TYR A 178 6.30 14.98 2.31
C TYR A 178 5.24 13.87 2.14
N ASN A 179 3.93 14.18 2.03
CA ASN A 179 2.90 13.13 1.83
C ASN A 179 2.73 12.67 0.36
N PHE A 180 3.61 13.08 -0.56
CA PHE A 180 3.59 12.52 -1.91
C PHE A 180 3.67 10.99 -1.84
N GLY A 181 2.79 10.32 -2.56
CA GLY A 181 2.68 8.85 -2.61
C GLY A 181 2.05 8.17 -1.38
N CYS A 182 1.73 8.88 -0.28
CA CYS A 182 1.14 8.23 0.91
C CYS A 182 -0.20 7.55 0.60
N ALA A 183 -1.10 8.25 -0.07
CA ALA A 183 -2.40 7.69 -0.49
C ALA A 183 -2.23 6.52 -1.46
N SER A 184 -1.27 6.61 -2.39
CA SER A 184 -0.99 5.54 -3.35
C SER A 184 -0.45 4.29 -2.64
N GLN A 185 0.48 4.43 -1.70
CA GLN A 185 1.04 3.32 -0.93
C GLN A 185 0.00 2.69 -0.01
N SER A 186 -0.84 3.49 0.64
CA SER A 186 -1.93 3.02 1.50
C SER A 186 -2.98 2.24 0.70
N ASN A 187 -3.41 2.77 -0.45
CA ASN A 187 -4.34 2.07 -1.33
C ASN A 187 -3.72 0.81 -1.94
N LEU A 188 -2.43 0.83 -2.28
CA LEU A 188 -1.73 -0.37 -2.74
C LEU A 188 -1.69 -1.43 -1.65
N ALA A 189 -1.33 -1.07 -0.42
CA ALA A 189 -1.31 -1.97 0.72
C ALA A 189 -2.69 -2.62 0.97
N ALA A 190 -3.77 -1.84 0.88
CA ALA A 190 -5.14 -2.33 1.02
C ALA A 190 -5.60 -3.28 -0.11
N GLN A 191 -5.00 -3.17 -1.30
CA GLN A 191 -5.32 -4.03 -2.46
C GLN A 191 -4.49 -5.32 -2.51
N ILE A 192 -3.47 -5.46 -1.67
CA ILE A 192 -2.61 -6.65 -1.66
C ILE A 192 -3.39 -7.82 -1.07
N ALA A 193 -3.70 -8.79 -1.93
CA ALA A 193 -4.43 -10.00 -1.52
C ALA A 193 -3.58 -10.94 -0.64
N ASN A 194 -2.27 -11.06 -0.90
CA ASN A 194 -1.35 -11.84 -0.09
C ASN A 194 -0.11 -11.01 0.26
N PRO A 195 0.03 -10.58 1.52
CA PRO A 195 1.16 -9.75 1.94
C PRO A 195 2.53 -10.43 1.83
N MET A 196 2.58 -11.77 1.85
CA MET A 196 3.85 -12.50 1.70
C MET A 196 4.48 -12.34 0.30
N ASP A 197 3.69 -11.95 -0.71
CA ASP A 197 4.19 -11.67 -2.06
C ASP A 197 5.15 -10.45 -2.07
N LEU A 198 5.13 -9.61 -1.03
CA LEU A 198 6.09 -8.51 -0.84
C LEU A 198 7.47 -8.98 -0.33
N VAL A 199 7.54 -10.15 0.32
CA VAL A 199 8.79 -10.73 0.82
C VAL A 199 9.51 -11.49 -0.28
N GLY A 200 8.76 -12.20 -1.12
CA GLY A 200 9.30 -12.94 -2.24
C GLY A 200 8.22 -13.53 -3.14
N PRO A 201 8.58 -13.96 -4.35
CA PRO A 201 7.66 -14.65 -5.23
C PRO A 201 7.22 -15.98 -4.61
N ARG A 202 5.99 -16.38 -4.87
CA ARG A 202 5.52 -17.73 -4.53
C ARG A 202 6.36 -18.78 -5.27
N GLY A 203 6.41 -19.99 -4.71
CA GLY A 203 7.01 -21.14 -5.40
C GLY A 203 6.37 -21.32 -6.77
N MET A 204 7.13 -21.07 -7.83
CA MET A 204 6.65 -21.27 -9.20
C MET A 204 6.68 -22.78 -9.51
N SER A 205 5.59 -23.28 -10.11
CA SER A 205 5.65 -24.60 -10.71
C SER A 205 6.58 -24.57 -11.95
N PRO A 206 7.25 -25.69 -12.27
CA PRO A 206 7.97 -25.81 -13.52
C PRO A 206 7.05 -25.54 -14.71
N ILE A 207 7.64 -24.98 -15.77
CA ILE A 207 6.93 -24.74 -17.01
C ILE A 207 6.50 -26.09 -17.62
N ASP A 208 5.20 -26.27 -17.84
CA ASP A 208 4.69 -27.33 -18.72
C ASP A 208 4.94 -26.93 -20.18
N ALA A 209 6.11 -27.28 -20.68
CA ALA A 209 6.56 -26.95 -22.04
C ALA A 209 5.70 -27.66 -23.10
N GLU A 210 5.21 -28.87 -22.80
CA GLU A 210 4.40 -29.67 -23.72
C GLU A 210 3.05 -28.99 -23.93
N ARG A 211 2.32 -28.68 -22.85
CA ARG A 211 1.04 -27.96 -22.91
C ARG A 211 1.19 -26.60 -23.59
N ARG A 212 2.26 -25.86 -23.28
CA ARG A 212 2.52 -24.55 -23.91
C ARG A 212 2.77 -24.69 -25.41
N SER A 213 3.55 -25.68 -25.84
CA SER A 213 3.80 -25.91 -27.26
C SER A 213 2.52 -26.24 -28.03
N VAL A 214 1.64 -27.08 -27.45
CA VAL A 214 0.32 -27.42 -28.02
C VAL A 214 -0.57 -26.19 -28.13
N VAL A 215 -0.67 -25.37 -27.08
CA VAL A 215 -1.49 -24.15 -27.08
C VAL A 215 -0.95 -23.13 -28.09
N LEU A 216 0.36 -22.91 -28.15
CA LEU A 216 0.99 -22.01 -29.12
C LEU A 216 0.81 -22.50 -30.56
N GLY A 217 0.89 -23.82 -30.80
CA GLY A 217 0.63 -24.42 -32.09
C GLY A 217 -0.81 -24.21 -32.55
N LYS A 218 -1.80 -24.45 -31.66
CA LYS A 218 -3.21 -24.18 -31.92
C LYS A 218 -3.46 -22.69 -32.21
N TYR A 219 -2.87 -21.80 -31.42
CA TYR A 219 -2.97 -20.35 -31.61
C TYR A 219 -2.44 -19.91 -32.99
N ARG A 220 -1.23 -20.33 -33.37
CA ARG A 220 -0.63 -20.02 -34.68
C ARG A 220 -1.45 -20.56 -35.86
N ALA A 221 -2.12 -21.69 -35.66
CA ALA A 221 -2.99 -22.29 -36.67
C ALA A 221 -4.42 -21.72 -36.69
N GLY A 222 -4.74 -20.72 -35.87
CA GLY A 222 -6.09 -20.15 -35.76
C GLY A 222 -7.13 -21.12 -35.16
N LYS A 223 -6.68 -22.13 -34.40
CA LYS A 223 -7.53 -23.16 -33.78
C LYS A 223 -7.84 -22.80 -32.31
N ASN A 224 -8.97 -23.28 -31.81
CA ASN A 224 -9.40 -23.06 -30.42
C ASN A 224 -8.35 -23.63 -29.44
N THR A 225 -7.87 -22.80 -28.52
CA THR A 225 -6.87 -23.13 -27.48
C THR A 225 -7.50 -23.68 -26.20
N ALA A 226 -8.82 -23.60 -26.05
CA ALA A 226 -9.54 -24.14 -24.91
C ALA A 226 -9.42 -25.67 -24.84
N THR A 227 -9.48 -26.19 -23.62
CA THR A 227 -9.67 -27.63 -23.38
C THR A 227 -11.11 -27.99 -23.76
N THR A 228 -11.32 -29.06 -24.52
CA THR A 228 -12.66 -29.62 -24.71
C THR A 228 -13.07 -30.26 -23.40
N ASN A 229 -14.27 -29.92 -22.93
CA ASN A 229 -14.89 -30.63 -21.81
C ASN A 229 -15.60 -31.82 -22.44
N ASP A 230 -15.02 -33.00 -22.26
CA ASP A 230 -15.65 -34.27 -22.63
C ASP A 230 -16.51 -34.78 -21.46
#